data_AF-U1PHM7-F1
#
_entry.id   AF-U1PHM7-F1
#
_cell.length_a   1.000
_cell.length_b   1.000
_cell.length_c   1.000
_cell.angle_alpha   90.00
_cell.angle_beta   90.00
_cell.angle_gamma   90.00
#
_symmetry.space_group_name_H-M   'P 1'
#
loop_
_entity.id
_entity.type
_entity.pdbx_description
1 polymer ?
#
loop_
_entity_poly.entity_id
_entity_poly.type
_entity_poly.pdbx_seq_one_letter_code
_entity_poly.pdbx_strand_id
1 'polypeptide(L)'
;MIYDAVEYAEANNVDVVLGDTAGRLHTSSGLMDQLAKIDRVIEPDMTLFVDEAVAGQDAVNRASEFDDTSNIDGTVLTKADADTQGGAAISIAHVTGKPILFLGTGQDYNDIERFEPERIVDSLLGE
;
A
#
# COMPACT_ATOMS: atom_id res chain seq x y z
N MET A 1 16.18 -12.23 6.62
CA MET A 1 16.18 -10.89 6.02
C MET A 1 15.34 -9.94 6.86
N ILE A 2 13.99 -9.94 6.78
CA ILE A 2 13.16 -9.03 7.61
C ILE A 2 13.30 -9.35 9.11
N TYR A 3 13.24 -10.63 9.49
CA TYR A 3 13.44 -11.05 10.89
C TYR A 3 14.77 -10.54 11.47
N ASP A 4 15.87 -10.76 10.74
CA ASP A 4 17.20 -10.31 11.17
C ASP A 4 17.28 -8.78 11.28
N ALA A 5 16.53 -8.04 10.45
CA ALA A 5 16.44 -6.59 10.53
C ALA A 5 15.67 -6.11 11.78
N VAL A 6 14.63 -6.84 12.19
CA VAL A 6 13.91 -6.57 13.44
C VAL A 6 14.81 -6.85 14.65
N GLU A 7 15.49 -7.99 14.71
CA GLU A 7 16.44 -8.28 15.81
C GLU A 7 17.56 -7.23 15.89
N TYR A 8 18.07 -6.79 14.73
CA TYR A 8 19.06 -5.73 14.68
C TYR A 8 18.49 -4.40 15.20
N ALA A 9 17.27 -4.04 14.79
CA ALA A 9 16.63 -2.80 15.22
C ALA A 9 16.41 -2.76 16.73
N GLU A 10 15.93 -3.87 17.31
CA GLU A 10 15.78 -4.02 18.77
C GLU A 10 17.11 -3.87 19.50
N ALA A 11 18.18 -4.48 19.00
CA ALA A 11 19.51 -4.40 19.61
C ALA A 11 20.17 -3.01 19.48
N ASN A 12 19.76 -2.19 18.51
CA ASN A 12 20.38 -0.90 18.20
C ASN A 12 19.49 0.32 18.48
N ASN A 13 18.33 0.14 19.11
CA ASN A 13 17.34 1.19 19.36
C ASN A 13 16.94 1.94 18.08
N VAL A 14 16.67 1.20 17.00
CA VAL A 14 16.08 1.75 15.78
C VAL A 14 14.57 1.73 15.92
N ASP A 15 13.93 2.88 15.71
CA ASP A 15 12.49 3.04 15.96
C ASP A 15 11.60 2.32 14.94
N VAL A 16 12.04 2.21 13.67
CA VAL A 16 11.22 1.73 12.55
C VAL A 16 12.02 0.82 11.63
N VAL A 17 11.42 -0.30 11.24
CA VAL A 17 11.90 -1.21 10.19
C VAL A 17 10.89 -1.21 9.05
N LEU A 18 11.35 -0.94 7.82
CA LEU A 18 10.54 -1.09 6.62
C LEU A 18 10.90 -2.39 5.92
N GLY A 19 9.95 -3.33 5.87
CA GLY A 19 10.10 -4.61 5.18
C GLY A 19 9.70 -4.51 3.71
N ASP A 20 10.67 -4.56 2.80
CA ASP A 20 10.40 -4.66 1.36
C ASP A 20 10.07 -6.11 0.97
N THR A 21 9.03 -6.28 0.14
CA THR A 21 8.50 -7.60 -0.24
C THR A 21 8.49 -7.77 -1.76
N ALA A 22 8.38 -9.01 -2.25
CA ALA A 22 8.28 -9.24 -3.69
C ALA A 22 6.92 -8.73 -4.23
N GLY A 23 6.89 -8.12 -5.42
CA GLY A 23 5.70 -7.36 -5.89
C GLY A 23 4.86 -7.99 -7.02
N ARG A 24 4.86 -9.31 -7.24
CA ARG A 24 4.15 -9.91 -8.41
C ARG A 24 2.98 -10.82 -8.02
N LEU A 25 1.78 -10.26 -7.94
CA LEU A 25 0.53 -10.98 -7.63
C LEU A 25 0.10 -11.94 -8.77
N HIS A 26 0.06 -11.48 -10.02
CA HIS A 26 -0.60 -12.22 -11.12
C HIS A 26 0.15 -13.45 -11.66
N THR A 27 1.42 -13.67 -11.30
CA THR A 27 2.24 -14.73 -11.90
C THR A 27 2.94 -15.62 -10.88
N SER A 28 2.71 -15.42 -9.59
CA SER A 28 3.47 -16.09 -8.55
C SER A 28 2.54 -16.64 -7.49
N SER A 29 2.14 -17.89 -7.68
CA SER A 29 1.37 -18.68 -6.70
C SER A 29 2.00 -18.72 -5.30
N GLY A 30 3.26 -18.30 -5.14
CA GLY A 30 3.96 -18.23 -3.86
C GLY A 30 4.00 -16.85 -3.20
N LEU A 31 3.47 -15.78 -3.82
CA LEU A 31 3.54 -14.45 -3.21
C LEU A 31 2.64 -14.36 -1.97
N MET A 32 1.39 -14.78 -2.10
CA MET A 32 0.45 -14.81 -0.96
C MET A 32 0.94 -15.71 0.17
N ASP A 33 1.52 -16.87 -0.16
CA ASP A 33 2.17 -17.75 0.82
C ASP A 33 3.36 -17.08 1.52
N GLN A 34 4.13 -16.26 0.79
CA GLN A 34 5.23 -15.49 1.37
C GLN A 34 4.73 -14.39 2.31
N LEU A 35 3.68 -13.67 1.93
CA LEU A 35 3.08 -12.62 2.75
C LEU A 35 2.49 -13.21 4.04
N ALA A 36 1.69 -14.27 3.93
CA ALA A 36 1.15 -14.99 5.10
C ALA A 36 2.26 -15.51 6.02
N LYS A 37 3.41 -15.91 5.45
CA LYS A 37 4.57 -16.32 6.25
C LYS A 37 5.24 -15.13 6.96
N ILE A 38 5.34 -13.98 6.30
CA ILE A 38 5.90 -12.76 6.90
C ILE A 38 5.00 -12.33 8.06
N ASP A 39 3.69 -12.25 7.84
CA ASP A 39 2.71 -11.86 8.86
C ASP A 39 2.83 -12.74 10.11
N ARG A 40 2.88 -14.07 9.94
CA ARG A 40 2.99 -15.01 11.06
C ARG A 40 4.32 -14.98 11.81
N VAL A 41 5.43 -14.61 11.14
CA VAL A 41 6.78 -14.72 11.72
C VAL A 41 7.27 -13.40 12.27
N ILE A 42 6.90 -12.30 11.61
CA ILE A 42 7.35 -10.96 11.95
C ILE A 42 6.31 -10.23 12.81
N GLU A 43 5.03 -10.57 12.70
CA GLU A 43 3.92 -9.89 13.39
C GLU A 43 4.03 -8.36 13.23
N PRO A 44 4.02 -7.84 11.98
CA PRO A 44 4.27 -6.42 11.72
C PRO A 44 3.22 -5.53 12.40
N ASP A 45 3.65 -4.39 12.94
CA ASP A 45 2.74 -3.38 13.51
C ASP A 45 1.79 -2.77 12.46
N MET A 46 2.21 -2.79 11.18
CA MET A 46 1.45 -2.22 10.07
C MET A 46 1.79 -2.91 8.75
N THR A 47 0.75 -3.34 8.02
CA THR A 47 0.85 -3.87 6.66
C THR A 47 0.28 -2.88 5.66
N LEU A 48 1.11 -2.45 4.70
CA LEU A 48 0.72 -1.47 3.67
C LEU A 48 0.60 -2.12 2.29
N PHE A 49 -0.54 -1.91 1.64
CA PHE A 49 -0.69 -2.20 0.21
C PHE A 49 -0.12 -1.04 -0.62
N VAL A 50 0.70 -1.34 -1.61
CA VAL A 50 1.30 -0.33 -2.50
C VAL A 50 1.04 -0.72 -3.95
N ASP A 51 0.38 0.16 -4.70
CA ASP A 51 0.09 -0.07 -6.12
C ASP A 51 0.07 1.25 -6.92
N GLU A 52 -0.08 1.18 -8.23
CA GLU A 52 -0.19 2.33 -9.11
C GLU A 52 -1.65 2.75 -9.32
N ALA A 53 -1.94 4.04 -9.15
CA ALA A 53 -3.28 4.61 -9.32
C ALA A 53 -3.81 4.41 -10.76
N VAL A 54 -2.91 4.50 -11.75
CA VAL A 54 -3.22 4.34 -13.18
C VAL A 54 -3.73 2.94 -13.57
N ALA A 55 -3.53 1.93 -12.72
CA ALA A 55 -4.05 0.58 -12.98
C ALA A 55 -5.58 0.49 -12.76
N GLY A 56 -6.20 1.50 -12.16
CA GLY A 56 -7.65 1.62 -12.05
C GLY A 56 -8.28 0.38 -11.42
N GLN A 57 -9.16 -0.31 -12.16
CA GLN A 57 -9.87 -1.49 -11.66
C GLN A 57 -8.94 -2.66 -11.30
N ASP A 58 -7.79 -2.79 -11.97
CA ASP A 58 -6.85 -3.87 -11.64
C ASP A 58 -6.23 -3.67 -10.25
N ALA A 59 -5.94 -2.42 -9.87
CA ALA A 59 -5.47 -2.09 -8.53
C ALA A 59 -6.54 -2.40 -7.47
N VAL A 60 -7.82 -2.14 -7.76
CA VAL A 60 -8.94 -2.47 -6.87
C VAL A 60 -9.00 -3.99 -6.62
N ASN A 61 -8.87 -4.79 -7.68
CA ASN A 61 -8.92 -6.25 -7.56
C ASN A 61 -7.72 -6.78 -6.75
N ARG A 62 -6.51 -6.25 -7.01
CA ARG A 62 -5.30 -6.62 -6.27
C ARG A 62 -5.39 -6.24 -4.80
N ALA A 63 -5.91 -5.05 -4.50
CA ALA A 63 -6.11 -4.59 -3.13
C ALA A 63 -7.04 -5.53 -2.35
N SER A 64 -8.15 -5.95 -2.97
CA SER A 64 -9.07 -6.93 -2.38
C SER A 64 -8.40 -8.28 -2.12
N GLU A 65 -7.67 -8.82 -3.11
CA GLU A 65 -6.99 -10.12 -2.98
C GLU A 65 -5.90 -10.09 -1.89
N PHE A 66 -5.18 -8.98 -1.79
CA PHE A 66 -4.15 -8.78 -0.78
C PHE A 66 -4.74 -8.63 0.61
N ASP A 67 -5.83 -7.85 0.75
CA ASP A 67 -6.53 -7.67 2.03
C ASP A 67 -7.13 -8.98 2.55
N ASP A 68 -7.72 -9.78 1.66
CA ASP A 68 -8.23 -11.12 1.99
C ASP A 68 -7.12 -12.07 2.52
N THR A 69 -5.88 -11.86 2.09
CA THR A 69 -4.73 -12.72 2.45
C THR A 69 -4.01 -12.25 3.71
N SER A 70 -3.73 -10.95 3.81
CA SER A 70 -2.78 -10.39 4.77
C SER A 70 -3.36 -9.24 5.60
N ASN A 71 -4.66 -8.94 5.47
CA ASN A 71 -5.39 -7.90 6.20
C ASN A 71 -4.62 -6.59 6.32
N ILE A 72 -4.71 -5.75 5.30
CA ILE A 72 -3.90 -4.53 5.22
C ILE A 72 -4.42 -3.48 6.20
N ASP A 73 -3.55 -2.61 6.68
CA ASP A 73 -3.91 -1.49 7.56
C ASP A 73 -4.10 -0.18 6.81
N GLY A 74 -3.51 -0.09 5.62
CA GLY A 74 -3.64 1.08 4.77
C GLY A 74 -3.05 0.87 3.39
N THR A 75 -3.26 1.86 2.52
CA THR A 75 -2.81 1.83 1.13
C THR A 75 -1.98 3.07 0.79
N VAL A 76 -0.97 2.87 -0.06
CA VAL A 76 -0.22 3.93 -0.75
C VAL A 76 -0.42 3.77 -2.25
N LEU A 77 -0.82 4.84 -2.94
CA LEU A 77 -1.01 4.82 -4.39
C LEU A 77 0.05 5.66 -5.09
N THR A 78 0.81 5.04 -5.98
CA THR A 78 1.87 5.68 -6.77
C THR A 78 1.34 6.15 -8.13
N LYS A 79 2.09 7.01 -8.82
CA LYS A 79 1.71 7.59 -10.12
C LYS A 79 0.37 8.33 -10.09
N ALA A 80 0.03 8.93 -8.95
CA ALA A 80 -1.21 9.67 -8.76
C ALA A 80 -1.25 10.95 -9.60
N ASP A 81 -0.10 11.50 -9.99
CA ASP A 81 0.04 12.60 -10.95
C ASP A 81 -0.51 12.26 -12.34
N ALA A 82 -0.54 10.97 -12.70
CA ALA A 82 -1.07 10.47 -13.96
C ALA A 82 -2.53 9.97 -13.86
N ASP A 83 -3.08 9.81 -12.65
CA ASP A 83 -4.49 9.46 -12.43
C ASP A 83 -5.32 10.74 -12.19
N THR A 84 -5.95 11.23 -13.26
CA THR A 84 -6.71 12.48 -13.22
C THR A 84 -8.10 12.34 -12.58
N GLN A 85 -8.56 11.12 -12.27
CA GLN A 85 -9.92 10.89 -11.79
C GLN A 85 -10.01 10.50 -10.31
N GLY A 86 -8.93 9.99 -9.71
CA GLY A 86 -8.91 9.55 -8.31
C GLY A 86 -9.83 8.35 -8.02
N GLY A 87 -10.39 7.73 -9.06
CA GLY A 87 -11.37 6.65 -8.94
C GLY A 87 -10.78 5.39 -8.32
N ALA A 88 -9.50 5.13 -8.54
CA ALA A 88 -8.79 4.01 -7.91
C ALA A 88 -8.72 4.18 -6.38
N ALA A 89 -8.37 5.39 -5.89
CA ALA A 89 -8.29 5.69 -4.47
C ALA A 89 -9.61 5.47 -3.74
N ILE A 90 -10.71 5.99 -4.31
CA ILE A 90 -12.05 5.83 -3.74
C ILE A 90 -12.47 4.36 -3.74
N SER A 91 -12.27 3.68 -4.87
CA SER A 91 -12.70 2.29 -5.03
C SER A 91 -11.94 1.34 -4.11
N ILE A 92 -10.62 1.53 -3.95
CA ILE A 92 -9.81 0.73 -3.04
C ILE A 92 -10.25 0.97 -1.59
N ALA A 93 -10.35 2.24 -1.17
CA ALA A 93 -10.78 2.57 0.18
C ALA A 93 -12.18 1.99 0.50
N HIS A 94 -13.08 1.98 -0.50
CA HIS A 94 -14.41 1.42 -0.34
C HIS A 94 -14.42 -0.12 -0.24
N VAL A 95 -13.63 -0.80 -1.08
CA VAL A 95 -13.61 -2.28 -1.16
C VAL A 95 -12.87 -2.89 0.03
N THR A 96 -11.71 -2.34 0.40
CA THR A 96 -10.91 -2.85 1.53
C THR A 96 -11.41 -2.31 2.87
N GLY A 97 -12.13 -1.18 2.86
CA GLY A 97 -12.49 -0.46 4.09
C GLY A 97 -11.29 0.13 4.83
N LYS A 98 -10.11 0.19 4.19
CA LYS A 98 -8.85 0.68 4.76
C LYS A 98 -8.50 2.06 4.21
N PRO A 99 -7.84 2.92 5.01
CA PRO A 99 -7.50 4.26 4.57
C PRO A 99 -6.42 4.26 3.48
N ILE A 100 -6.55 5.20 2.54
CA ILE A 100 -5.41 5.64 1.74
C ILE A 100 -4.58 6.60 2.60
N LEU A 101 -3.28 6.35 2.72
CA LEU A 101 -2.37 7.11 3.58
C LEU A 101 -1.56 8.14 2.79
N PHE A 102 -1.04 7.72 1.64
CA PHE A 102 -0.14 8.52 0.82
C PHE A 102 -0.41 8.35 -0.67
N LEU A 103 -0.11 9.41 -1.41
CA LEU A 103 -0.06 9.45 -2.86
C LEU A 103 1.36 9.73 -3.33
N GLY A 104 1.91 8.88 -4.18
CA GLY A 104 3.15 9.15 -4.91
C GLY A 104 2.85 9.93 -6.18
N THR A 105 3.33 11.17 -6.27
CA THR A 105 3.07 12.13 -7.36
C THR A 105 4.28 12.34 -8.28
N GLY A 106 5.28 11.46 -8.19
CA GLY A 106 6.51 11.54 -8.96
C GLY A 106 7.50 10.43 -8.61
N GLN A 107 8.79 10.66 -8.87
CA GLN A 107 9.86 9.67 -8.68
C GLN A 107 10.90 10.09 -7.63
N ASP A 108 10.94 11.35 -7.24
CA ASP A 108 11.85 11.85 -6.22
C ASP A 108 11.33 11.54 -4.82
N TYR A 109 12.21 11.52 -3.83
CA TYR A 109 11.85 11.24 -2.43
C TYR A 109 10.84 12.23 -1.83
N ASN A 110 10.71 13.43 -2.41
CA ASN A 110 9.77 14.45 -1.96
C ASN A 110 8.40 14.33 -2.66
N ASP A 111 8.26 13.45 -3.64
CA ASP A 111 7.03 13.28 -4.42
C ASP A 111 6.07 12.28 -3.75
N ILE A 112 5.99 12.35 -2.41
CA ILE A 112 5.06 11.58 -1.60
C ILE A 112 4.24 12.54 -0.75
N GLU A 113 2.94 12.58 -1.02
CA GLU A 113 1.98 13.47 -0.39
C GLU A 113 1.07 12.67 0.52
N ARG A 114 0.65 13.26 1.65
CA ARG A 114 -0.42 12.67 2.46
C ARG A 114 -1.72 12.69 1.67
N PHE A 115 -2.50 11.61 1.78
CA PHE A 115 -3.82 11.57 1.18
C PHE A 115 -4.76 12.50 1.94
N GLU A 116 -5.38 13.44 1.22
CA GLU A 116 -6.39 14.36 1.75
C GLU A 116 -7.72 14.08 1.02
N PRO A 117 -8.68 13.39 1.69
CA PRO A 117 -9.96 13.02 1.07
C PRO A 117 -10.72 14.21 0.50
N GLU A 118 -10.65 15.37 1.16
CA GLU A 118 -11.33 16.60 0.75
C GLU A 118 -10.91 17.03 -0.66
N ARG A 119 -9.62 16.95 -0.99
CA ARG A 119 -9.10 17.35 -2.32
C ARG A 119 -9.67 16.49 -3.45
N ILE A 120 -9.89 15.20 -3.19
CA ILE A 120 -10.49 14.28 -4.17
C ILE A 120 -11.97 14.61 -4.36
N VAL A 121 -12.69 14.87 -3.27
CA VAL A 121 -14.11 15.22 -3.31
C VAL A 121 -14.31 16.53 -4.06
N ASP A 122 -13.53 17.57 -3.75
CA ASP A 122 -13.61 18.89 -4.40
C ASP A 122 -13.36 18.76 -5.92
N SER A 123 -12.33 18.00 -6.31
CA SER A 123 -12.02 17.70 -7.71
C SER A 123 -13.19 17.00 -8.44
N LEU A 124 -13.87 16.07 -7.78
CA LEU A 124 -15.02 15.35 -8.35
C LEU A 124 -16.27 16.21 -8.47
N LEU A 125 -16.48 17.13 -7.53
CA LEU A 125 -17.62 18.05 -7.53
C LEU A 125 -17.40 19.27 -8.43
N GLY A 126 -16.15 19.52 -8.85
CA GLY A 126 -15.78 20.61 -9.74
C GLY A 126 -15.80 21.97 -9.07
N GLU A 127 -15.54 22.02 -7.76
CA GLU A 127 -15.39 23.26 -6.97
C GLU A 127 -13.94 23.75 -6.93
#